data_AF-E9DJP3-F1
#
_entry.id   AF-E9DJP3-F1
#
_cell.length_a   1.000
_cell.length_b   1.000
_cell.length_c   1.000
_cell.angle_alpha   90.00
_cell.angle_beta   90.00
_cell.angle_gamma   90.00
#
_symmetry.space_group_name_H-M   'P 1'
#
loop_
_entity.id
_entity.type
_entity.pdbx_description
1 polymer ?
#
loop_
_entity_poly.entity_id
_entity_poly.type
_entity_poly.pdbx_seq_one_letter_code
_entity_poly.pdbx_strand_id
1 'polypeptide(L)'
;MDSHMNNLLKWSIENSVPAQPDDPEQVKQERSLDRLDTQALQRLLSNAPSDADLMKAAMEVVSDDFATLENKLIAFDNFEQLIENLDNANNMGVLGLWTPLVEALSDAEPQMRKMAAWCIGTAVQNNEMAQNKLLDFKAVPKLLSLAKTDPDTTVRRKAFMHYHLP
;
A
#
# COMPACT_ATOMS: atom_id res chain seq x y z
N MET A 1 -30.03 -4.67 -8.84
CA MET A 1 -29.28 -5.88 -8.44
C MET A 1 -28.62 -6.42 -9.70
N ASP A 2 -27.30 -6.34 -9.76
CA ASP A 2 -26.55 -6.61 -10.98
C ASP A 2 -26.55 -8.11 -11.31
N SER A 3 -27.37 -8.50 -12.29
CA SER A 3 -27.46 -9.87 -12.81
C SER A 3 -26.11 -10.46 -13.23
N HIS A 4 -25.13 -9.60 -13.51
CA HIS A 4 -23.78 -9.98 -13.89
C HIS A 4 -22.95 -10.51 -12.72
N MET A 5 -23.08 -9.92 -11.52
CA MET A 5 -22.39 -10.39 -10.31
C MET A 5 -22.92 -11.75 -9.85
N ASN A 6 -24.22 -11.98 -10.02
CA ASN A 6 -24.83 -13.29 -9.78
C ASN A 6 -24.29 -14.37 -10.73
N ASN A 7 -23.95 -14.02 -11.98
CA ASN A 7 -23.36 -14.97 -12.92
C ASN A 7 -21.90 -15.30 -12.56
N LEU A 8 -21.12 -14.32 -12.10
CA LEU A 8 -19.75 -14.54 -11.60
C LEU A 8 -19.71 -15.41 -10.34
N LEU A 9 -20.61 -15.15 -9.39
CA LEU A 9 -20.73 -15.95 -8.17
C LEU A 9 -21.17 -17.38 -8.50
N LYS A 10 -22.14 -17.54 -9.39
CA LYS A 10 -22.59 -18.86 -9.85
C LYS A 10 -21.45 -19.63 -10.52
N TRP A 11 -20.67 -18.98 -11.39
CA TRP A 11 -19.50 -19.58 -12.03
C TRP A 11 -18.44 -20.01 -11.01
N SER A 12 -18.13 -19.17 -10.02
CA SER A 12 -17.16 -19.49 -8.97
C SER A 12 -17.56 -20.72 -8.16
N ILE A 13 -18.85 -20.87 -7.86
CA ILE A 13 -19.39 -22.02 -7.12
C ILE A 13 -19.30 -23.29 -7.97
N GLU A 14 -19.66 -23.20 -9.26
CA GLU A 14 -19.62 -24.32 -10.19
C GLU A 14 -18.20 -24.85 -10.44
N ASN A 15 -17.17 -24.01 -10.33
CA ASN A 15 -15.77 -24.37 -10.61
C ASN A 15 -14.92 -24.58 -9.33
N SER A 16 -15.53 -24.54 -8.15
CA SER A 16 -14.84 -24.82 -6.87
C SER A 16 -14.75 -26.31 -6.53
N VAL A 17 -15.31 -27.19 -7.37
CA VAL A 17 -15.28 -28.64 -7.17
C VAL A 17 -14.20 -29.27 -8.07
N PRO A 18 -13.29 -30.10 -7.55
CA PRO A 18 -12.26 -30.74 -8.36
C PRO A 18 -12.87 -31.67 -9.42
N ALA A 19 -12.40 -31.52 -10.67
CA ALA A 19 -12.90 -32.27 -11.82
C ALA A 19 -12.67 -33.78 -11.69
N GLN A 20 -13.63 -34.58 -12.16
CA GLN A 20 -13.58 -36.04 -12.14
C GLN A 20 -13.35 -36.50 -13.59
N PRO A 21 -12.24 -37.17 -13.92
CA PRO A 21 -11.69 -37.21 -15.30
C PRO A 21 -12.56 -37.83 -16.40
N ASP A 22 -13.66 -38.51 -16.07
CA ASP A 22 -14.43 -39.34 -17.01
C ASP A 22 -15.86 -38.82 -17.28
N ASP A 23 -16.21 -37.58 -16.90
CA ASP A 23 -17.55 -37.04 -17.16
C ASP A 23 -17.61 -36.22 -18.48
N PRO A 24 -18.31 -36.72 -19.53
CA PRO A 24 -18.43 -36.02 -20.82
C PRO A 24 -19.19 -34.67 -20.74
N GLU A 25 -19.91 -34.37 -19.65
CA GLU A 25 -20.46 -33.01 -19.43
C GLU A 25 -19.37 -31.98 -19.05
N GLN A 26 -18.30 -32.40 -18.35
CA GLN A 26 -17.20 -31.50 -17.96
C GLN A 26 -16.37 -31.06 -19.18
N VAL A 27 -16.17 -31.94 -20.16
CA VAL A 27 -15.49 -31.63 -21.44
C VAL A 27 -16.27 -30.57 -22.27
N LYS A 28 -17.59 -30.46 -22.05
CA LYS A 28 -18.43 -29.43 -22.67
C LYS A 28 -18.36 -28.09 -21.93
N GLN A 29 -18.19 -28.13 -20.61
CA GLN A 29 -17.93 -26.95 -19.76
C GLN A 29 -16.53 -26.35 -20.01
N GLU A 30 -15.52 -27.17 -20.29
CA GLU A 30 -14.19 -26.69 -20.70
C GLU A 30 -14.22 -25.83 -21.97
N ARG A 31 -15.14 -26.12 -22.91
CA ARG A 31 -15.32 -25.27 -24.11
C ARG A 31 -16.15 -24.02 -23.84
N SER A 32 -16.76 -23.90 -22.66
CA SER A 32 -17.39 -22.66 -22.18
C SER A 32 -16.45 -21.79 -21.36
N LEU A 33 -15.18 -22.20 -21.18
CA LEU A 33 -14.10 -21.38 -20.61
C LEU A 33 -13.86 -20.08 -21.40
N ASP A 34 -14.26 -20.03 -22.68
CA ASP A 34 -14.29 -18.80 -23.52
C ASP A 34 -15.27 -17.72 -23.04
N ARG A 35 -16.04 -17.96 -21.97
CA ARG A 35 -17.03 -17.02 -21.43
C ARG A 35 -16.76 -16.55 -20.00
N LEU A 36 -15.53 -16.65 -19.51
CA LEU A 36 -15.04 -15.57 -18.65
C LEU A 36 -15.08 -14.32 -19.53
N ASP A 37 -16.12 -13.50 -19.35
CA ASP A 37 -16.34 -12.29 -20.14
C ASP A 37 -15.10 -11.41 -19.94
N THR A 38 -14.17 -11.45 -20.90
CA THR A 38 -12.93 -10.67 -20.85
C THR A 38 -13.26 -9.19 -20.64
N GLN A 39 -14.42 -8.72 -21.10
CA GLN A 39 -14.88 -7.36 -20.84
C GLN A 39 -15.33 -7.15 -19.40
N ALA A 40 -15.88 -8.17 -18.73
CA ALA A 40 -16.20 -8.11 -17.31
C ALA A 40 -14.96 -8.07 -16.43
N LEU A 41 -13.99 -8.95 -16.71
CA LEU A 41 -12.68 -8.92 -16.06
C LEU A 41 -11.98 -7.59 -16.33
N GLN A 42 -12.00 -7.12 -17.58
CA GLN A 42 -11.46 -5.82 -17.95
C GLN A 42 -12.17 -4.69 -17.20
N ARG A 43 -13.50 -4.67 -17.08
CA ARG A 43 -14.24 -3.63 -16.34
C ARG A 43 -13.95 -3.68 -14.84
N LEU A 44 -13.84 -4.87 -14.27
CA LEU A 44 -13.48 -5.06 -12.86
C LEU A 44 -12.07 -4.53 -12.58
N LEU A 45 -11.10 -4.87 -13.44
CA LEU A 45 -9.70 -4.46 -13.31
C LEU A 45 -9.47 -2.99 -13.71
N SER A 46 -10.23 -2.44 -14.66
CA SER A 46 -10.07 -1.06 -15.15
C SER A 46 -10.67 -0.02 -14.20
N ASN A 47 -11.60 -0.42 -13.34
CA ASN A 47 -12.22 0.46 -12.35
C ASN A 47 -11.52 0.41 -10.98
N ALA A 48 -10.55 -0.50 -10.81
CA ALA A 48 -9.73 -0.53 -9.61
C ALA A 48 -8.74 0.64 -9.65
N PRO A 49 -8.60 1.41 -8.55
CA PRO A 49 -7.59 2.44 -8.46
C PRO A 49 -6.20 1.82 -8.59
N SER A 50 -5.27 2.53 -9.23
CA SER A 50 -3.88 2.09 -9.25
C SER A 50 -3.23 2.27 -7.88
N ASP A 51 -2.12 1.58 -7.63
CA ASP A 51 -1.31 1.80 -6.42
C ASP A 51 -0.89 3.28 -6.28
N ALA A 52 -0.62 3.96 -7.40
CA ALA A 52 -0.30 5.38 -7.39
C ALA A 52 -1.48 6.24 -6.94
N ASP A 53 -2.71 5.88 -7.30
CA ASP A 53 -3.93 6.57 -6.83
C ASP A 53 -4.18 6.29 -5.35
N LEU A 54 -4.00 5.04 -4.92
CA LEU A 54 -4.14 4.64 -3.52
C LEU A 54 -3.10 5.32 -2.62
N MET A 55 -1.83 5.39 -3.06
CA MET A 55 -0.76 6.09 -2.33
C MET A 55 -1.07 7.57 -2.14
N LYS A 56 -1.59 8.24 -3.18
CA LYS A 56 -2.01 9.66 -3.08
C LYS A 56 -3.19 9.83 -2.14
N ALA A 57 -4.22 8.99 -2.28
CA ALA A 57 -5.42 9.07 -1.44
C ALA A 57 -5.07 8.86 0.04
N ALA A 58 -4.16 7.92 0.35
CA ALA A 58 -3.68 7.72 1.71
C ALA A 58 -2.96 8.97 2.24
N MET A 59 -2.07 9.56 1.45
CA MET A 59 -1.32 10.74 1.88
C MET A 59 -2.18 12.01 2.00
N GLU A 60 -3.26 12.09 1.21
CA GLU A 60 -4.28 13.14 1.35
C GLU A 60 -4.98 13.04 2.71
N VAL A 61 -5.39 11.84 3.13
CA VAL A 61 -5.99 11.62 4.47
C VAL A 61 -5.00 11.92 5.58
N VAL A 62 -3.74 11.49 5.46
CA VAL A 62 -2.68 11.79 6.44
C VAL A 62 -2.51 13.30 6.64
N SER A 63 -2.59 14.07 5.55
CA SER A 63 -2.36 15.52 5.54
C SER A 63 -3.61 16.35 5.83
N ASP A 64 -4.78 15.73 5.95
CA ASP A 64 -6.05 16.43 6.18
C ASP A 64 -6.21 16.82 7.66
N ASP A 65 -6.27 18.11 7.95
CA ASP A 65 -6.48 18.64 9.31
C ASP A 65 -7.82 18.24 9.93
N PHE A 66 -8.81 17.86 9.12
CA PHE A 66 -10.15 17.46 9.58
C PHE A 66 -10.28 15.94 9.77
N ALA A 67 -9.32 15.14 9.29
CA ALA A 67 -9.33 13.71 9.49
C ALA A 67 -9.01 13.36 10.96
N THR A 68 -9.73 12.39 11.52
CA THR A 68 -9.44 11.88 12.86
C THR A 68 -8.06 11.21 12.89
N LEU A 69 -7.40 11.22 14.06
CA LEU A 69 -6.13 10.51 14.23
C LEU A 69 -6.24 9.04 13.81
N GLU A 70 -7.33 8.36 14.16
CA GLU A 70 -7.57 6.97 13.76
C GLU A 70 -7.55 6.79 12.24
N ASN A 71 -8.27 7.65 11.49
CA ASN A 71 -8.29 7.59 10.03
C ASN A 71 -6.91 7.87 9.42
N LYS A 72 -6.15 8.81 10.00
CA LYS A 72 -4.77 9.09 9.57
C LYS A 72 -3.85 7.89 9.77
N LEU A 73 -3.99 7.18 10.89
CA LEU A 73 -3.19 5.98 11.17
C LEU A 73 -3.55 4.83 10.23
N ILE A 74 -4.83 4.61 9.95
CA ILE A 74 -5.28 3.64 8.93
C ILE A 74 -4.71 4.00 7.55
N ALA A 75 -4.73 5.29 7.19
CA ALA A 75 -4.17 5.76 5.93
C ALA A 75 -2.65 5.53 5.86
N PHE A 76 -1.92 5.76 6.95
CA PHE A 76 -0.50 5.41 7.03
C PHE A 76 -0.25 3.91 6.91
N ASP A 77 -1.03 3.06 7.58
CA ASP A 77 -0.90 1.60 7.46
C ASP A 77 -1.15 1.13 6.01
N ASN A 78 -2.14 1.69 5.34
CA ASN A 78 -2.42 1.41 3.92
C ASN A 78 -1.29 1.89 3.01
N PHE A 79 -0.78 3.10 3.26
CA PHE A 79 0.35 3.66 2.51
C PHE A 79 1.59 2.79 2.67
N GLU A 80 1.88 2.34 3.89
CA GLU A 80 3.06 1.54 4.18
C GLU A 80 3.06 0.20 3.43
N GLN A 81 1.93 -0.50 3.40
CA GLN A 81 1.78 -1.75 2.64
C GLN A 81 2.06 -1.55 1.14
N LEU A 82 1.64 -0.43 0.56
CA LEU A 82 1.86 -0.15 -0.87
C LEU A 82 3.35 0.08 -1.17
N ILE A 83 4.08 0.73 -0.27
CA ILE A 83 5.49 1.08 -0.45
C ILE A 83 6.46 -0.02 0.01
N GLU A 84 5.97 -1.15 0.50
CA GLU A 84 6.75 -2.40 0.56
C GLU A 84 7.18 -2.84 -0.85
N ASN A 85 6.39 -2.48 -1.88
CA ASN A 85 6.78 -2.64 -3.27
C ASN A 85 7.81 -1.56 -3.68
N LEU A 86 8.97 -2.01 -4.17
CA LEU A 86 10.07 -1.12 -4.56
C LEU A 86 9.71 -0.14 -5.68
N ASP A 87 8.89 -0.53 -6.65
CA ASP A 87 8.47 0.34 -7.74
C ASP A 87 7.58 1.48 -7.21
N ASN A 88 6.66 1.16 -6.28
CA ASN A 88 5.83 2.15 -5.61
C ASN A 88 6.67 3.11 -4.76
N ALA A 89 7.59 2.59 -3.95
CA ALA A 89 8.50 3.39 -3.13
C ALA A 89 9.34 4.35 -3.99
N ASN A 90 9.84 3.88 -5.14
CA ASN A 90 10.60 4.71 -6.08
C ASN A 90 9.73 5.76 -6.77
N ASN A 91 8.45 5.45 -7.02
CA ASN A 91 7.51 6.37 -7.62
C ASN A 91 7.07 7.51 -6.69
N MET A 92 7.24 7.37 -5.36
CA MET A 92 6.89 8.43 -4.39
C MET A 92 7.48 9.81 -4.73
N GLY A 93 8.68 9.85 -5.32
CA GLY A 93 9.32 11.08 -5.78
C GLY A 93 8.54 11.78 -6.90
N VAL A 94 8.04 11.03 -7.87
CA VAL A 94 7.23 11.53 -8.98
C VAL A 94 5.86 11.98 -8.48
N LEU A 95 5.30 11.25 -7.51
CA LEU A 95 3.99 11.53 -6.93
C LEU A 95 4.01 12.66 -5.88
N GLY A 96 5.18 13.17 -5.50
CA GLY A 96 5.33 14.24 -4.52
C GLY A 96 5.08 13.82 -3.07
N LEU A 97 5.16 12.53 -2.76
CA LEU A 97 4.73 11.96 -1.47
C LEU A 97 5.80 12.03 -0.38
N TRP A 98 7.06 12.28 -0.73
CA TRP A 98 8.14 12.44 0.24
C TRP A 98 7.96 13.67 1.14
N THR A 99 7.49 14.79 0.59
CA THR A 99 7.29 16.03 1.36
C THR A 99 6.32 15.84 2.53
N PRO A 100 5.05 15.43 2.31
CA PRO A 100 4.11 15.25 3.41
C PRO A 100 4.56 14.16 4.39
N LEU A 101 5.21 13.10 3.90
CA LEU A 101 5.77 12.04 4.75
C LEU A 101 6.86 12.57 5.71
N VAL A 102 7.77 13.43 5.22
CA VAL A 102 8.86 14.02 6.02
C VAL A 102 8.36 15.15 6.93
N GLU A 103 7.27 15.81 6.56
CA GLU A 103 6.58 16.78 7.42
C GLU A 103 5.92 16.09 8.62
N ALA A 104 5.29 14.93 8.41
CA ALA A 104 4.66 14.14 9.48
C ALA A 104 5.64 13.65 10.56
N LEU A 105 6.96 13.62 10.30
CA LEU A 105 7.98 13.41 11.34
C LEU A 105 8.00 14.50 12.43
N SER A 106 7.35 15.64 12.19
CA SER A 106 7.28 16.78 13.12
C SER A 106 5.87 16.97 13.71
N ASP A 107 4.98 16.00 13.50
CA ASP A 107 3.60 16.05 14.00
C ASP A 107 3.55 16.08 15.53
N ALA A 108 2.52 16.72 16.09
CA ALA A 108 2.30 16.79 17.53
C ALA A 108 2.01 15.39 18.12
N GLU A 109 1.27 14.56 17.38
CA GLU A 109 0.88 13.22 17.80
C GLU A 109 2.05 12.23 17.63
N PRO A 110 2.49 11.55 18.71
CA PRO A 110 3.60 10.61 18.61
C PRO A 110 3.31 9.44 17.67
N GLN A 111 2.06 9.01 17.55
CA GLN A 111 1.67 7.94 16.61
C GLN A 111 1.92 8.35 15.16
N MET A 112 1.69 9.62 14.80
CA MET A 112 1.96 10.14 13.46
C MET A 112 3.45 10.14 13.16
N ARG A 113 4.28 10.67 14.08
CA ARG A 113 5.75 10.63 13.93
C ARG A 113 6.29 9.21 13.80
N LYS A 114 5.76 8.29 14.61
CA LYS A 114 6.10 6.85 14.58
C LYS A 114 5.78 6.25 13.21
N MET A 115 4.59 6.50 12.67
CA MET A 115 4.16 5.94 11.37
C MET A 115 4.94 6.56 10.20
N ALA A 116 5.21 7.86 10.24
CA ALA A 116 6.08 8.49 9.25
C ALA A 116 7.48 7.89 9.24
N ALA A 117 8.10 7.69 10.41
CA ALA A 117 9.39 7.03 10.52
C ALA A 117 9.35 5.57 10.05
N TRP A 118 8.24 4.86 10.30
CA TRP A 118 8.03 3.49 9.84
C TRP A 118 7.96 3.41 8.31
N CYS A 119 7.09 4.20 7.68
CA CYS A 119 6.95 4.25 6.21
C CYS A 119 8.26 4.62 5.52
N ILE A 120 9.02 5.57 6.09
CA ILE A 120 10.35 5.90 5.60
C ILE A 120 11.28 4.68 5.67
N GLY A 121 11.27 3.95 6.79
CA GLY A 121 12.03 2.71 6.95
C GLY A 121 11.70 1.66 5.90
N THR A 122 10.42 1.45 5.65
CA THR A 122 9.92 0.52 4.63
C THR A 122 10.38 0.93 3.24
N ALA A 123 10.19 2.20 2.85
CA ALA A 123 10.54 2.69 1.51
C ALA A 123 12.03 2.51 1.18
N VAL A 124 12.92 2.65 2.17
CA VAL A 124 14.38 2.61 1.94
C VAL A 124 15.03 1.25 2.18
N GLN A 125 14.30 0.29 2.74
CA GLN A 125 14.80 -1.04 3.00
C GLN A 125 15.20 -1.72 1.69
N ASN A 126 16.47 -2.08 1.56
CA ASN A 126 17.03 -2.66 0.33
C ASN A 126 16.79 -1.80 -0.94
N ASN A 127 16.64 -0.48 -0.78
CA ASN A 127 16.30 0.44 -1.87
C ASN A 127 17.22 1.67 -1.91
N GLU A 128 18.32 1.59 -2.66
CA GLU A 128 19.29 2.69 -2.80
C GLU A 128 18.68 3.97 -3.39
N MET A 129 17.69 3.84 -4.28
CA MET A 129 17.04 5.00 -4.89
C MET A 129 16.23 5.79 -3.86
N ALA A 130 15.46 5.11 -3.02
CA ALA A 130 14.75 5.74 -1.92
C ALA A 130 15.71 6.25 -0.81
N GLN A 131 16.82 5.56 -0.54
CA GLN A 131 17.87 6.05 0.37
C GLN A 131 18.44 7.39 -0.09
N ASN A 132 18.71 7.54 -1.39
CA ASN A 132 19.16 8.81 -1.97
C ASN A 132 18.10 9.90 -1.80
N LYS A 133 16.82 9.58 -1.92
CA LYS A 133 15.73 10.55 -1.69
C LYS A 133 15.71 11.06 -0.25
N LEU A 134 16.03 10.26 0.77
CA LEU A 134 16.12 10.77 2.15
C LEU A 134 17.14 11.90 2.32
N LEU A 135 18.22 11.89 1.52
CA LEU A 135 19.22 12.95 1.51
C LEU A 135 18.67 14.21 0.86
N ASP A 136 18.01 14.08 -0.30
CA ASP A 136 17.36 15.19 -1.02
C ASP A 136 16.36 15.94 -0.12
N PHE A 137 15.55 15.18 0.63
CA PHE A 137 14.49 15.71 1.49
C PHE A 137 14.97 16.05 2.92
N LYS A 138 16.27 15.92 3.22
CA LYS A 138 16.87 16.20 4.54
C LYS A 138 16.15 15.49 5.68
N ALA A 139 15.70 14.27 5.44
CA ALA A 139 14.96 13.47 6.41
C ALA A 139 15.88 12.85 7.48
N VAL A 140 17.13 12.53 7.11
CA VAL A 140 18.10 11.87 8.02
C VAL A 140 18.35 12.67 9.31
N PRO A 141 18.62 14.00 9.28
CA PRO A 141 18.75 14.78 10.51
C PRO A 141 17.50 14.78 11.40
N LYS A 142 16.30 14.80 10.79
CA LYS A 142 15.04 14.73 11.54
C LYS A 142 14.89 13.38 12.26
N LEU A 143 15.11 12.28 11.54
CA LEU A 143 15.06 10.93 12.10
C LEU A 143 16.07 10.75 13.24
N LEU A 144 17.30 11.24 13.07
CA LEU A 144 18.31 11.19 14.14
C LEU A 144 17.90 12.00 15.37
N SER A 145 17.30 13.18 15.17
CA SER A 145 16.75 13.97 16.27
C SER A 145 15.66 13.21 17.01
N LEU A 146 14.69 12.64 16.29
CA LEU A 146 13.62 11.83 16.89
C LEU A 146 14.21 10.64 17.66
N ALA A 147 15.12 9.88 17.06
CA ALA A 147 15.76 8.73 17.69
C ALA A 147 16.45 9.08 19.02
N LYS A 148 16.98 10.31 19.15
CA LYS A 148 17.70 10.76 20.34
C LYS A 148 16.79 11.40 21.38
N THR A 149 15.82 12.22 20.97
CA THR A 149 15.14 13.17 21.87
C THR A 149 13.62 13.02 21.94
N ASP A 150 12.99 12.19 21.10
CA ASP A 150 11.53 12.04 21.16
C ASP A 150 11.11 11.49 22.53
N PRO A 151 10.09 12.06 23.20
CA PRO A 151 9.62 11.54 24.48
C PRO A 151 9.07 10.11 24.37
N ASP A 152 8.47 9.76 23.24
CA ASP A 152 7.87 8.45 23.02
C ASP A 152 8.94 7.44 22.58
N THR A 153 9.10 6.38 23.38
CA THR A 153 10.11 5.35 23.13
C THR A 153 9.87 4.55 21.85
N THR A 154 8.63 4.45 21.40
CA THR A 154 8.25 3.74 20.18
C THR A 154 8.62 4.55 18.94
N VAL A 155 8.47 5.89 19.00
CA VAL A 155 8.97 6.79 17.95
C VAL A 155 10.49 6.66 17.84
N ARG A 156 11.21 6.72 18.98
CA ARG A 156 12.67 6.58 18.97
C ARG A 156 13.13 5.29 18.29
N ARG A 157 12.48 4.17 18.62
CA ARG A 157 12.79 2.84 18.03
C ARG A 157 12.57 2.81 16.51
N LYS A 158 11.48 3.39 16.02
CA LYS A 158 11.19 3.44 14.58
C LYS A 158 12.14 4.40 13.85
N ALA A 159 12.42 5.56 14.44
CA ALA A 159 13.32 6.56 13.85
C ALA A 159 14.79 6.12 13.81
N PHE A 160 15.23 5.24 14.72
CA PHE A 160 16.58 4.70 14.71
C PHE A 160 16.87 3.82 13.48
N MET A 161 15.83 3.33 12.79
CA MET A 161 15.90 2.47 11.60
C MET A 161 16.72 1.20 11.90
N HIS A 162 16.07 0.06 12.09
CA HIS A 162 16.80 -1.20 12.23
C HIS A 162 17.39 -1.58 10.85
N TYR A 163 18.58 -1.04 10.54
CA TYR A 163 19.41 -1.52 9.45
C TYR A 163 19.80 -2.96 9.78
N HIS A 164 19.07 -3.94 9.24
CA HIS A 164 19.64 -5.26 9.02
C HIS A 164 20.44 -5.12 7.72
N LEU A 165 21.73 -4.77 7.83
CA LEU A 165 22.66 -5.11 6.77
C LEU A 165 22.71 -6.65 6.71
N PRO A 166 22.70 -7.24 5.51
CA PRO A 166 22.75 -8.69 5.33
C PRO A 166 23.96 -9.33 6.01
#